data_AF-A0A800A4F7-F1
#
_entry.id   AF-A0A800A4F7-F1
#
_cell.length_a   1.000
_cell.length_b   1.000
_cell.length_c   1.000
_cell.angle_alpha   90.00
_cell.angle_beta   90.00
_cell.angle_gamma   90.00
#
_symmetry.space_group_name_H-M   'P 1'
#
loop_
_entity.id
_entity.type
_entity.pdbx_description
1 polymer ?
#
loop_
_entity_poly.entity_id
_entity_poly.type
_entity_poly.pdbx_seq_one_letter_code
_entity_poly.pdbx_strand_id
1 'polypeptide(L)'
;MKLIRFSPSDNETPRPGLWVNDTIHDLSGRFASVADFLAEHPEGWLPEDVEVDGLPTFSRSSVHLLAPIDDGARVFAVAINYKKHAEESDLEVPSQPIIFDKPTTSLVGPGSPSSSLR
;
A
#
# COMPACT_ATOMS: atom_id res chain seq x y z
N MET A 1 5.30 2.11 -13.37
CA MET A 1 5.77 2.66 -12.09
C MET A 1 4.76 2.31 -11.00
N LYS A 2 5.19 2.14 -9.74
CA LYS A 2 4.28 1.83 -8.61
C LYS A 2 4.61 2.74 -7.42
N LEU A 3 3.60 3.35 -6.80
CA LEU A 3 3.75 4.03 -5.52
C LEU A 3 3.90 3.01 -4.40
N ILE A 4 4.89 3.21 -3.53
CA ILE A 4 5.20 2.31 -2.42
C ILE A 4 5.51 3.11 -1.14
N ARG A 5 5.35 2.44 0.00
CA ARG A 5 5.90 2.85 1.30
C ARG A 5 7.02 1.87 1.64
N PHE A 6 8.22 2.37 1.94
CA PHE A 6 9.39 1.52 2.21
C PHE A 6 10.23 2.05 3.36
N SER A 7 11.11 1.21 3.89
CA SER A 7 12.17 1.59 4.82
C SER A 7 13.53 1.22 4.23
N PRO A 8 14.51 2.15 4.13
CA PRO A 8 15.85 1.86 3.61
C PRO A 8 16.60 0.79 4.40
N SER A 9 16.37 0.71 5.72
CA SER A 9 16.91 -0.32 6.61
C SER A 9 15.95 -0.58 7.78
N ASP A 10 16.26 -1.58 8.61
CA ASP A 10 15.47 -1.87 9.81
C ASP A 10 15.48 -0.67 10.77
N ASN A 11 14.31 -0.32 11.31
CA ASN A 11 14.08 0.81 12.26
C ASN A 11 14.28 2.22 11.69
N GLU A 12 14.45 2.39 10.38
CA GLU A 12 14.37 3.71 9.75
C GLU A 12 12.92 4.19 9.58
N THR A 13 12.76 5.52 9.49
CA THR A 13 11.45 6.14 9.24
C THR A 13 10.92 5.68 7.88
N PRO A 14 9.66 5.21 7.81
CA PRO A 14 8.99 4.89 6.54
C PRO A 14 8.98 6.08 5.58
N ARG A 15 9.25 5.82 4.30
CA ARG A 15 9.31 6.83 3.23
C ARG A 15 8.38 6.49 2.08
N PRO A 16 7.73 7.47 1.44
CA PRO A 16 7.09 7.27 0.15
C PRO A 16 8.15 7.09 -0.94
N GLY A 17 7.87 6.28 -1.95
CA GLY A 17 8.76 6.11 -3.08
C GLY A 17 8.06 5.59 -4.33
N LEU A 18 8.75 5.69 -5.46
CA LEU A 18 8.30 5.15 -6.74
C LEU A 18 9.18 3.98 -7.15
N TRP A 19 8.56 2.82 -7.34
CA TRP A 19 9.22 1.61 -7.81
C TRP A 19 9.10 1.52 -9.34
N VAL A 20 10.26 1.61 -10.02
CA VAL A 20 10.42 1.49 -11.47
C VAL A 20 11.44 0.38 -11.73
N ASN A 21 11.03 -0.67 -12.45
CA ASN A 21 11.85 -1.87 -12.69
C ASN A 21 12.36 -2.49 -11.38
N ASP A 22 13.66 -2.41 -11.08
CA ASP A 22 14.28 -2.87 -9.82
C ASP A 22 14.85 -1.72 -8.98
N THR A 23 14.44 -0.49 -9.28
CA THR A 23 14.92 0.72 -8.63
C THR A 23 13.78 1.43 -7.90
N ILE A 24 14.04 1.85 -6.68
CA ILE A 24 13.14 2.66 -5.87
C ILE A 24 13.69 4.08 -5.84
N HIS A 25 12.88 5.04 -6.30
CA HIS A 25 13.17 6.47 -6.25
C HIS A 25 12.53 7.05 -4.98
N ASP A 26 13.35 7.64 -4.11
CA ASP A 26 12.91 8.18 -2.82
C ASP A 26 12.17 9.51 -3.02
N LEU A 27 10.90 9.54 -2.61
CA LEU A 27 10.05 10.72 -2.68
C LEU A 27 10.07 11.54 -1.38
N SER A 28 10.79 11.10 -0.33
CA SER A 28 10.75 11.74 0.99
C SER A 28 11.26 13.19 1.01
N GLY A 29 12.01 13.61 -0.01
CA GLY A 29 12.42 15.00 -0.18
C GLY A 29 11.31 15.93 -0.68
N ARG A 30 10.19 15.38 -1.17
CA ARG A 30 9.04 16.11 -1.71
C ARG A 30 7.76 15.88 -0.89
N PHE A 31 7.56 14.67 -0.38
CA PHE A 31 6.36 14.28 0.36
C PHE A 31 6.75 13.62 1.69
N ALA A 32 6.08 13.99 2.78
CA ALA A 32 6.39 13.39 4.09
C ALA A 32 5.81 11.96 4.23
N SER A 33 4.77 11.63 3.48
CA SER A 33 4.07 10.34 3.54
C SER A 33 3.44 9.95 2.19
N VAL A 34 2.90 8.72 2.10
CA VAL A 34 2.10 8.31 0.93
C VAL A 34 0.78 9.10 0.87
N ALA A 35 0.17 9.37 2.02
CA ALA A 35 -1.03 10.18 2.15
C ALA A 35 -0.83 11.61 1.62
N ASP A 36 0.33 12.24 1.89
CA ASP A 36 0.65 13.57 1.35
C ASP A 36 0.77 13.53 -0.17
N PHE A 37 1.41 12.51 -0.73
CA PHE A 37 1.47 12.30 -2.19
C PHE A 37 0.07 12.20 -2.79
N LEU A 38 -0.81 11.40 -2.19
CA LEU A 38 -2.19 11.22 -2.67
C LEU A 38 -3.03 12.50 -2.51
N ALA A 39 -2.78 13.30 -1.46
CA ALA A 39 -3.47 14.57 -1.24
C ALA A 39 -3.10 15.61 -2.31
N GLU A 40 -1.87 15.59 -2.83
CA GLU A 40 -1.47 16.42 -3.97
C GLU A 40 -1.99 15.90 -5.32
N HIS A 41 -2.42 14.63 -5.39
CA HIS A 41 -2.94 13.98 -6.61
C HIS A 41 -4.36 13.41 -6.39
N PRO A 42 -5.36 14.25 -6.05
CA PRO A 42 -6.68 13.78 -5.61
C PRO A 42 -7.49 13.06 -6.71
N GLU A 43 -7.25 13.39 -7.98
CA GLU A 43 -7.89 12.75 -9.14
C GLU A 43 -7.09 11.53 -9.65
N GLY A 44 -6.04 11.13 -8.92
CA GLY A 44 -5.06 10.16 -9.36
C GLY A 44 -3.84 10.80 -10.02
N TRP A 45 -2.90 9.94 -10.41
CA TRP A 45 -1.64 10.31 -11.03
C TRP A 45 -1.29 9.32 -12.14
N LEU A 46 -0.55 9.79 -13.13
CA LEU A 46 0.09 8.99 -14.16
C LEU A 46 1.60 8.97 -13.93
N PRO A 47 2.30 7.90 -14.35
CA PRO A 47 3.75 7.80 -14.17
C PRO A 47 4.56 8.99 -14.70
N GLU A 48 4.10 9.64 -15.76
CA GLU A 48 4.68 10.84 -16.37
C GLU A 48 4.50 12.12 -15.55
N ASP A 49 3.60 12.14 -14.56
CA ASP A 49 3.33 13.32 -13.74
C ASP A 49 4.44 13.58 -12.71
N VAL A 50 5.29 12.57 -12.43
CA VAL A 50 6.31 12.65 -11.38
C VAL A 50 7.70 12.46 -11.96
N GLU A 51 8.46 13.55 -12.02
CA GLU A 51 9.86 13.52 -12.45
C GLU A 51 10.73 12.82 -11.40
N VAL A 52 11.41 11.74 -11.80
CA VAL A 52 12.22 10.91 -10.90
C VAL A 52 13.72 11.09 -11.09
N ASP A 53 14.15 11.80 -12.14
CA ASP A 53 15.55 12.06 -12.39
C ASP A 53 16.17 12.90 -11.26
N GLY A 54 17.36 12.48 -10.83
CA GLY A 54 18.11 13.13 -9.75
C GLY A 54 17.60 12.84 -8.33
N LEU A 55 16.52 12.07 -8.16
CA LEU A 55 16.10 11.61 -6.84
C LEU A 55 17.07 10.56 -6.28
N PRO A 56 17.24 10.49 -4.93
CA PRO A 56 17.96 9.39 -4.31
C PRO A 56 17.34 8.04 -4.70
N THR A 57 18.17 7.05 -4.97
CA THR A 57 17.71 5.73 -5.42
C THR A 57 18.20 4.61 -4.53
N PHE A 58 17.38 3.58 -4.38
CA PHE A 58 17.70 2.33 -3.70
C PHE A 58 17.48 1.14 -4.64
N SER A 59 18.25 0.06 -4.46
CA SER A 59 17.92 -1.22 -5.08
C SER A 59 16.65 -1.76 -4.42
N ARG A 60 15.74 -2.33 -5.21
CA ARG A 60 14.55 -3.01 -4.67
C ARG A 60 14.94 -4.08 -3.65
N SER A 61 16.03 -4.80 -3.87
CA SER A 61 16.47 -5.88 -2.99
C SER A 61 17.08 -5.41 -1.67
N SER A 62 17.42 -4.12 -1.55
CA SER A 62 18.10 -3.56 -0.37
C SER A 62 17.18 -2.86 0.62
N VAL A 63 15.87 -2.83 0.38
CA VAL A 63 14.91 -2.13 1.24
C VAL A 63 13.79 -3.06 1.73
N HIS A 64 13.13 -2.65 2.80
CA HIS A 64 11.95 -3.31 3.33
C HIS A 64 10.69 -2.63 2.80
N LEU A 65 9.83 -3.39 2.10
CA LEU A 65 8.52 -2.89 1.73
C LEU A 65 7.57 -2.96 2.91
N LEU A 66 6.84 -1.87 3.14
CA LEU A 66 5.83 -1.77 4.19
C LEU A 66 4.43 -1.90 3.59
N ALA A 67 3.41 -1.88 4.44
CA ALA A 67 2.05 -1.70 3.95
C ALA A 67 2.00 -0.39 3.12
N PRO A 68 1.35 -0.36 1.95
CA PRO A 68 1.44 0.77 1.01
C PRO A 68 0.70 2.02 1.47
N ILE A 69 0.08 1.99 2.65
CA ILE A 69 -0.69 3.07 3.24
C ILE A 69 -0.09 3.45 4.60
N ASP A 70 -0.22 4.71 4.96
CA ASP A 70 0.26 5.24 6.23
C ASP A 70 -0.57 4.73 7.41
N ASP A 71 0.00 4.88 8.60
CA ASP A 71 -0.64 4.47 9.84
C ASP A 71 -1.82 5.40 10.12
N GLY A 72 -2.93 4.85 10.63
CA GLY A 72 -4.17 5.60 10.86
C GLY A 72 -5.15 5.66 9.69
N ALA A 73 -4.85 4.99 8.57
CA ALA A 73 -5.81 4.77 7.49
C ALA A 73 -7.09 4.04 7.97
N ARG A 74 -8.16 4.05 7.17
CA ARG A 74 -9.36 3.22 7.41
C ARG A 74 -9.48 2.19 6.31
N VAL A 75 -9.59 0.92 6.68
CA VAL A 75 -9.73 -0.18 5.73
C VAL A 75 -11.14 -0.74 5.82
N PHE A 76 -11.90 -0.55 4.74
CA PHE A 76 -13.20 -1.15 4.56
C PHE A 76 -13.06 -2.38 3.66
N ALA A 77 -13.51 -3.52 4.16
CA ALA A 77 -13.54 -4.76 3.41
C ALA A 77 -14.97 -5.05 2.95
N VAL A 78 -15.09 -5.66 1.77
CA VAL A 78 -16.38 -6.04 1.17
C VAL A 78 -16.49 -7.56 1.22
N ALA A 79 -17.50 -8.06 1.96
CA ALA A 79 -17.79 -9.47 2.02
C ALA A 79 -18.57 -9.93 0.77
N ILE A 80 -18.33 -11.17 0.33
CA ILE A 80 -19.10 -11.85 -0.73
C ILE A 80 -19.17 -11.01 -2.04
N ASN A 81 -18.03 -10.48 -2.48
CA ASN A 81 -17.93 -9.66 -3.70
C ASN A 81 -17.68 -10.48 -4.98
N TYR A 82 -17.74 -11.81 -4.90
CA TYR A 82 -17.55 -12.72 -6.04
C TYR A 82 -18.61 -13.82 -5.99
N LYS A 83 -19.37 -13.99 -7.08
CA LYS A 83 -20.46 -14.98 -7.16
C LYS A 83 -20.01 -16.39 -6.78
N LYS A 84 -18.87 -16.83 -7.30
CA LYS A 84 -18.32 -18.16 -7.01
C LYS A 84 -18.00 -18.35 -5.52
N HIS A 85 -17.52 -17.31 -4.84
CA HIS A 85 -17.24 -17.37 -3.41
C HIS A 85 -18.52 -17.51 -2.57
N ALA A 86 -19.63 -16.91 -3.04
CA ALA A 86 -20.95 -17.10 -2.43
C ALA A 86 -21.41 -18.56 -2.57
N GLU A 87 -21.33 -19.11 -3.79
CA GLU A 87 -21.69 -20.50 -4.11
C GLU A 87 -20.85 -21.51 -3.29
N GLU A 88 -19.53 -21.29 -3.16
CA GLU A 88 -18.63 -22.16 -2.39
C GLU A 88 -18.89 -22.12 -0.88
N SER A 89 -19.49 -21.04 -0.38
CA SER A 89 -19.76 -20.82 1.04
C SER A 89 -21.20 -21.15 1.44
N ASP A 90 -22.03 -21.67 0.51
CA ASP A 90 -23.47 -21.84 0.66
C ASP A 90 -24.19 -20.54 1.10
N LEU A 91 -23.72 -19.40 0.60
CA LEU A 91 -24.27 -18.07 0.87
C LEU A 91 -24.99 -17.52 -0.37
N GLU A 92 -26.07 -16.78 -0.14
CA GLU A 92 -26.73 -16.04 -1.22
C GLU A 92 -25.89 -14.83 -1.66
N VAL A 93 -25.95 -14.49 -2.95
CA VAL A 93 -25.32 -13.26 -3.47
C VAL A 93 -26.09 -12.06 -2.94
N PRO A 94 -25.46 -11.17 -2.16
CA PRO A 94 -26.17 -10.07 -1.54
C PRO A 94 -26.60 -9.03 -2.59
N SER A 95 -27.79 -8.45 -2.41
CA SER A 95 -28.31 -7.39 -3.28
C SER A 95 -27.65 -6.03 -3.05
N GLN A 96 -26.92 -5.87 -1.94
CA GLN A 96 -26.15 -4.69 -1.58
C GLN A 96 -24.77 -5.11 -1.02
N PRO A 97 -23.72 -4.29 -1.15
CA PRO A 97 -22.41 -4.60 -0.60
C PRO A 97 -22.44 -4.75 0.92
N ILE A 98 -21.95 -5.88 1.42
CA ILE A 98 -21.75 -6.09 2.85
C ILE A 98 -20.36 -5.55 3.21
N ILE A 99 -20.33 -4.47 3.99
CA ILE A 99 -19.08 -3.76 4.35
C ILE A 99 -18.77 -3.99 5.83
N PHE A 100 -17.51 -4.29 6.14
CA PHE A 100 -16.99 -4.38 7.50
C PHE A 100 -15.63 -3.69 7.60
N ASP A 101 -15.26 -3.25 8.81
CA ASP A 101 -13.97 -2.63 9.06
C ASP A 101 -12.89 -3.68 9.34
N LYS A 102 -11.67 -3.40 8.86
CA LYS A 102 -10.48 -4.16 9.22
C LYS A 102 -9.54 -3.24 10.01
N PRO A 103 -9.17 -3.59 11.25
CA PRO A 103 -8.24 -2.78 12.04
C PRO A 103 -6.90 -2.59 11.31
N THR A 104 -6.37 -1.37 11.30
CA THR A 104 -5.06 -1.06 10.69
C THR A 104 -3.91 -1.82 11.32
N THR A 105 -4.04 -2.22 12.58
CA THR A 105 -3.08 -3.08 13.29
C THR A 105 -2.89 -4.45 12.64
N SER A 106 -3.77 -4.85 11.72
CA SER A 106 -3.64 -6.10 10.95
C SER A 106 -2.94 -5.93 9.60
N LEU A 107 -2.53 -4.71 9.24
CA LEU A 107 -1.77 -4.43 8.02
C LEU A 107 -0.31 -4.78 8.22
N VAL A 108 0.26 -5.48 7.24
CA VAL A 108 1.69 -5.84 7.20
C VAL A 108 2.24 -5.61 5.80
N GLY A 109 3.56 -5.48 5.69
CA GLY A 109 4.25 -5.39 4.41
C GLY A 109 4.11 -6.66 3.56
N PRO A 110 4.28 -6.56 2.24
CA PRO A 110 4.24 -7.72 1.35
C PRO A 110 5.37 -8.70 1.68
N GLY A 111 5.02 -9.98 1.87
CA GLY A 111 5.97 -11.02 2.26
C GLY A 111 6.38 -11.01 3.73
N SER A 112 5.85 -10.06 4.53
CA SER A 112 6.03 -10.07 5.98
C SER A 112 5.25 -11.24 6.62
N PRO A 113 5.78 -11.87 7.67
CA PRO A 113 5.06 -12.91 8.39
C PRO A 113 3.81 -12.35 9.06
N SER A 114 2.69 -13.05 8.91
CA SER A 114 1.50 -12.79 9.72
C SER A 114 1.69 -13.43 11.09
N SER A 115 1.91 -12.61 12.13
CA SER A 115 1.92 -13.12 13.51
C SER A 115 0.50 -13.46 13.94
N SER A 116 0.23 -14.74 14.24
CA SER A 116 -0.97 -15.09 15.02
C SER A 116 -0.60 -15.01 16.49
N LEU A 117 -1.13 -14.03 17.21
CA LEU A 117 -1.16 -14.08 18.67
C LEU A 117 -1.99 -15.32 19.04
N ARG A 118 -1.32 -16.39 19.45
CA ARG A 118 -1.94 -17.53 20.14
C ARG A 118 -1.79 -17.32 21.64
#